data_AF-V4ZWX0-F1
#
_entry.id   AF-V4ZWX0-F1
#
_cell.length_a   1.000
_cell.length_b   1.000
_cell.length_c   1.000
_cell.angle_alpha   90.00
_cell.angle_beta   90.00
_cell.angle_gamma   90.00
#
_symmetry.space_group_name_H-M   'P 1'
#
loop_
_entity.id
_entity.type
_entity.pdbx_description
1 polymer ?
#
loop_
_entity_poly.entity_id
_entity_poly.type
_entity_poly.pdbx_seq_one_letter_code
_entity_poly.pdbx_strand_id
1 'polypeptide(L)'
;MAARTFDRETLLDLVVNAVPLFIMAFFVAAFVLFAPFGFDPLASLLQFGLIVAPFVALLVLTYFSARAITDAERGGPVFLPGQTTPAEARPVEHEAEAEEAGAAEESEPAASGDGDA
;
A
#
# COMPACT_ATOMS: atom_id res chain seq x y z
N MET A 1 -16.58 -7.44 0.31
CA MET A 1 -15.49 -6.79 1.10
C MET A 1 -14.85 -5.76 0.20
N ALA A 2 -14.85 -4.49 0.58
CA ALA A 2 -14.23 -3.45 -0.25
C ALA A 2 -12.72 -3.71 -0.30
N ALA A 3 -12.19 -3.98 -1.51
CA ALA A 3 -10.76 -4.09 -1.76
C ALA A 3 -10.10 -2.81 -1.26
N ARG A 4 -9.45 -2.85 -0.10
CA ARG A 4 -8.66 -1.72 0.36
C ARG A 4 -7.37 -1.77 -0.41
N THR A 5 -7.16 -0.74 -1.21
CA THR A 5 -5.93 -0.49 -1.97
C THR A 5 -4.71 -0.26 -1.06
N PHE A 6 -4.85 -0.37 0.27
CA PHE A 6 -3.80 -0.28 1.27
C PHE A 6 -4.13 -1.13 2.50
N ASP A 7 -3.12 -1.80 3.05
CA ASP A 7 -3.22 -2.45 4.34
C ASP A 7 -3.42 -1.45 5.48
N ARG A 8 -3.99 -1.93 6.59
CA ARG A 8 -4.26 -1.08 7.76
C ARG A 8 -2.98 -0.50 8.37
N GLU A 9 -1.89 -1.25 8.31
CA GLU A 9 -0.58 -0.84 8.81
C GLU A 9 0.01 0.26 7.92
N THR A 10 0.02 0.07 6.60
CA THR A 10 0.39 1.10 5.62
C THR A 10 -0.41 2.38 5.80
N LEU A 11 -1.74 2.26 5.94
CA LEU A 11 -2.60 3.43 6.19
C LEU A 11 -2.26 4.11 7.52
N LEU A 12 -1.94 3.35 8.57
CA LEU A 12 -1.59 3.90 9.86
C LEU A 12 -0.30 4.72 9.78
N ASP A 13 0.75 4.20 9.13
CA ASP A 13 2.03 4.91 8.96
C ASP A 13 1.87 6.21 8.15
N LEU A 14 1.10 6.16 7.06
CA LEU A 14 0.82 7.34 6.24
C LEU A 14 0.01 8.39 7.02
N VAL A 15 -0.96 7.97 7.82
CA VAL A 15 -1.77 8.87 8.64
C VAL A 15 -0.95 9.49 9.77
N VAL A 16 -0.08 8.73 10.44
CA VAL A 16 0.81 9.22 11.50
C VAL A 16 1.69 10.37 11.00
N ASN A 17 2.13 10.33 9.73
CA ASN A 17 2.89 11.41 9.11
C ASN A 17 2.00 12.54 8.53
N ALA A 18 0.81 12.20 8.03
CA ALA A 18 -0.12 13.18 7.45
C ALA A 18 -0.76 14.11 8.49
N VAL A 19 -1.03 13.62 9.71
CA VAL A 19 -1.63 14.45 10.78
C VAL A 19 -0.74 15.64 11.17
N PRO A 20 0.58 15.47 11.44
CA PRO A 20 1.49 16.59 11.65
C PRO A 20 1.50 17.60 10.49
N LEU A 21 1.51 17.12 9.24
CA LEU A 21 1.44 18.00 8.06
C LEU A 21 0.16 18.84 8.06
N PHE A 22 -0.99 18.22 8.32
CA PHE A 22 -2.26 18.93 8.38
C PHE A 22 -2.27 20.01 9.46
N ILE A 23 -1.82 19.70 10.66
CA ILE A 23 -1.78 20.65 11.78
C ILE A 23 -0.85 21.82 11.45
N MET A 24 0.35 21.54 10.92
CA MET A 24 1.28 22.60 10.52
C MET A 24 0.69 23.49 9.42
N ALA A 25 0.09 22.91 8.38
CA ALA A 25 -0.55 23.68 7.31
C ALA A 25 -1.69 24.58 7.84
N PHE A 26 -2.51 24.04 8.74
CA PHE A 26 -3.58 24.77 9.40
C PHE A 26 -3.05 25.99 10.15
N PHE A 27 -2.02 25.83 10.98
CA PHE A 27 -1.46 26.94 11.74
C PHE A 27 -0.74 27.96 10.86
N VAL A 28 -0.01 27.52 9.83
CA VAL A 28 0.59 28.44 8.85
C VAL A 28 -0.50 29.29 8.21
N ALA A 29 -1.58 28.68 7.73
CA ALA A 29 -2.71 29.41 7.14
C ALA A 29 -3.35 30.37 8.16
N ALA A 30 -3.61 29.92 9.39
CA ALA A 30 -4.20 30.75 10.42
C ALA A 30 -3.33 31.98 10.76
N PHE A 31 -2.01 31.80 10.91
CA PHE A 31 -1.11 32.90 11.21
C PHE A 31 -0.92 33.88 10.04
N VAL A 32 -0.99 33.38 8.80
CA VAL A 32 -0.98 34.24 7.60
C VAL A 32 -2.25 35.08 7.50
N LEU A 33 -3.42 34.50 7.81
CA LEU A 33 -4.71 35.18 7.65
C LEU A 33 -5.06 36.14 8.79
N PHE A 34 -4.77 35.75 10.04
CA PHE A 34 -5.21 36.51 11.22
C PHE A 34 -4.10 37.35 11.87
N ALA A 35 -2.82 36.95 11.74
CA ALA A 35 -1.65 37.67 12.26
C ALA A 35 -1.84 38.32 13.66
N PRO A 36 -2.25 37.57 14.70
CA PRO A 36 -2.68 38.14 15.99
C PRO A 36 -1.58 38.88 16.77
N PHE A 37 -0.32 38.66 16.43
CA PHE A 37 0.84 39.24 17.11
C PHE A 37 1.58 40.29 16.25
N GLY A 38 1.02 40.67 15.10
CA GLY A 38 1.67 41.55 14.12
C GLY A 38 2.72 40.86 13.25
N PHE A 39 3.36 41.64 12.37
CA PHE A 39 4.40 41.18 11.44
C PHE A 39 5.73 41.88 11.75
N ASP A 40 6.60 41.21 12.50
CA ASP A 40 8.01 41.58 12.62
C ASP A 40 8.83 40.72 11.63
N PRO A 41 9.62 41.29 10.71
CA PRO A 41 10.27 40.54 9.65
C PRO A 41 11.18 39.41 10.15
N LEU A 42 11.96 39.66 11.21
CA LEU A 42 12.90 38.68 11.74
C LEU A 42 12.15 37.57 12.49
N ALA A 43 11.20 37.93 13.36
CA ALA A 43 10.42 36.96 14.11
C ALA A 43 9.54 36.10 13.19
N SER A 44 8.88 36.71 12.20
CA SER A 44 8.06 35.98 11.22
C SER A 44 8.90 35.06 10.35
N LEU A 45 10.09 35.49 9.91
CA LEU A 45 11.01 34.63 9.14
C LEU A 45 11.44 33.41 9.96
N LEU A 46 11.78 33.60 11.24
CA LEU A 46 12.14 32.49 12.12
C LEU A 46 10.92 31.58 12.36
N GLN A 47 9.76 32.13 12.72
CA GLN A 47 8.54 31.36 12.96
C GLN A 47 8.16 30.50 11.75
N PHE A 48 8.03 31.11 10.58
CA PHE A 48 7.67 30.36 9.37
C PHE A 48 8.81 29.46 8.91
N GLY A 49 10.08 29.88 9.04
CA GLY A 49 11.23 29.04 8.71
C GLY A 49 11.27 27.75 9.53
N LEU A 50 11.06 27.85 10.85
CA LEU A 50 11.05 26.70 11.76
C LEU A 50 9.86 25.77 11.52
N ILE A 51 8.77 26.23 10.88
CA ILE A 51 7.60 25.39 10.58
C ILE A 51 7.66 24.85 9.15
N VAL A 52 7.97 25.70 8.17
CA VAL A 52 8.00 25.35 6.75
C VAL A 52 9.15 24.39 6.43
N ALA A 53 10.32 24.56 7.06
CA ALA A 53 11.44 23.65 6.83
C ALA A 53 11.11 22.18 7.21
N PRO A 54 10.65 21.87 8.45
CA PRO A 54 10.24 20.51 8.78
C PRO A 54 8.97 20.09 8.02
N PHE A 55 8.06 21.01 7.70
CA PHE A 55 6.90 20.70 6.85
C PHE A 55 7.32 20.15 5.49
N VAL A 56 8.25 20.81 4.80
CA VAL A 56 8.74 20.36 3.48
C VAL A 56 9.50 19.05 3.63
N ALA A 57 10.38 18.92 4.62
CA ALA A 57 11.12 17.68 4.85
C ALA A 57 10.17 16.49 5.12
N LEU A 58 9.16 16.67 5.97
CA LEU A 58 8.16 15.64 6.27
C LEU A 58 7.26 15.36 5.06
N LEU A 59 6.86 16.37 4.28
CA LEU A 59 6.06 16.18 3.07
C LEU A 59 6.80 15.30 2.07
N VAL A 60 8.07 15.60 1.84
CA VAL A 60 8.95 14.84 0.95
C VAL A 60 9.10 13.40 1.46
N LEU A 61 9.40 13.24 2.75
CA LEU A 61 9.55 11.91 3.35
C LEU A 61 8.26 11.10 3.25
N THR A 62 7.11 11.70 3.58
CA THR A 62 5.80 11.07 3.51
C THR A 62 5.46 10.61 2.10
N TYR A 63 5.77 11.45 1.10
CA TYR A 63 5.57 11.10 -0.31
C TYR A 63 6.43 9.92 -0.74
N PHE A 64 7.72 9.93 -0.37
CA PHE A 64 8.61 8.82 -0.69
C PHE A 64 8.22 7.53 0.03
N SER A 65 7.79 7.60 1.29
CA SER A 65 7.24 6.46 2.02
C SER A 65 6.01 5.88 1.30
N ALA A 66 5.03 6.72 0.94
CA ALA A 66 3.83 6.28 0.22
C ALA A 66 4.19 5.60 -1.12
N ARG A 67 5.10 6.20 -1.88
CA ARG A 67 5.54 5.67 -3.16
C ARG A 67 6.30 4.36 -3.02
N ALA A 68 7.21 4.26 -2.06
CA ALA A 68 7.99 3.05 -1.81
C ALA A 68 7.09 1.89 -1.37
N ILE A 69 6.10 2.14 -0.52
CA ILE A 69 5.17 1.09 -0.06
C ILE A 69 4.29 0.58 -1.20
N THR A 70 3.75 1.48 -2.02
CA THR A 70 2.91 1.09 -3.18
C THR A 70 3.71 0.26 -4.20
N ASP A 71 5.01 0.53 -4.34
CA ASP A 71 5.89 -0.23 -5.23
C ASP A 71 6.19 -1.63 -4.65
N ALA A 72 6.48 -1.71 -3.35
CA ALA A 72 6.71 -2.97 -2.66
C ALA A 72 5.48 -3.91 -2.69
N GLU A 73 4.27 -3.37 -2.51
CA GLU A 73 3.02 -4.13 -2.57
C GLU A 73 2.73 -4.71 -3.98
N ARG A 74 3.25 -4.11 -5.05
CA ARG A 74 3.08 -4.63 -6.43
C ARG A 74 4.05 -5.74 -6.81
N GLY A 75 5.23 -5.78 -6.20
CA GLY A 75 6.30 -6.72 -6.55
C GLY A 75 6.47 -7.90 -5.59
N GLY A 76 5.71 -7.94 -4.50
CA GLY A 76 5.86 -8.95 -3.45
C GLY A 76 5.22 -10.30 -3.82
N PRO A 77 5.89 -11.44 -3.54
CA PRO A 77 5.26 -12.75 -3.68
C PRO A 77 4.07 -12.87 -2.72
N VAL A 78 2.91 -13.24 -3.26
CA VAL A 78 1.71 -13.52 -2.47
C VAL A 78 1.79 -14.97 -1.97
N PHE A 79 1.82 -15.14 -0.65
CA PHE A 79 1.84 -16.46 -0.02
C PHE A 79 0.43 -16.89 0.39
N LEU A 80 0.15 -18.19 0.31
CA LEU A 80 -1.12 -18.76 0.74
C LEU A 80 -1.26 -18.66 2.27
N PRO A 81 -2.45 -18.27 2.79
CA PRO A 81 -2.71 -18.32 4.23
C PRO A 81 -2.56 -19.75 4.76
N GLY A 82 -1.53 -20.01 5.58
CA GLY A 82 -1.23 -21.33 6.16
C GLY A 82 0.21 -21.82 6.00
N GLN A 83 1.05 -21.12 5.25
CA GLN A 83 2.49 -21.43 5.14
C GLN A 83 3.27 -20.68 6.25
N THR A 84 3.97 -21.40 7.13
CA THR A 84 4.50 -20.85 8.39
C THR A 84 5.93 -20.34 8.33
N THR A 85 6.61 -20.34 7.19
CA THR A 85 7.97 -19.78 7.06
C THR A 85 8.24 -19.30 5.63
N PRO A 86 8.88 -18.12 5.43
CA PRO A 86 9.24 -17.62 4.11
C PRO A 86 10.18 -18.55 3.31
N ALA A 87 10.87 -19.46 3.99
CA ALA A 87 11.81 -20.41 3.39
C ALA A 87 11.13 -21.61 2.70
N GLU A 88 9.89 -21.94 3.06
CA GLU A 88 9.17 -23.13 2.56
C GLU A 88 7.91 -22.75 1.74
N ALA A 89 7.57 -21.47 1.72
CA ALA A 89 6.41 -20.93 1.04
C ALA A 89 6.67 -20.84 -0.48
N ARG A 90 5.96 -21.65 -1.28
CA ARG A 90 5.97 -21.51 -2.74
C ARG A 90 5.10 -20.30 -3.12
N PRO A 91 5.64 -19.28 -3.81
CA PRO A 91 4.83 -18.19 -4.35
C PRO A 91 3.75 -18.78 -5.26
N VAL A 92 2.52 -18.28 -5.14
CA VAL A 92 1.49 -18.60 -6.13
C VAL A 92 1.84 -17.83 -7.39
N GLU A 93 2.55 -18.47 -8.31
CA GLU A 93 2.74 -17.92 -9.65
C GLU A 93 1.37 -17.85 -10.33
N HIS A 94 1.16 -16.83 -11.17
CA HIS A 94 -0.10 -16.60 -11.86
C HIS A 94 -0.29 -17.68 -12.95
N GLU A 95 -0.70 -18.88 -12.54
CA GLU A 95 -1.02 -20.01 -13.42
C GLU A 95 -2.34 -19.73 -14.14
N ALA A 96 -2.33 -18.81 -15.12
CA ALA A 96 -3.48 -18.52 -15.97
C ALA A 96 -3.40 -19.21 -17.35
N GLU A 97 -2.45 -20.13 -17.57
CA GLU A 97 -2.22 -20.71 -18.91
C GLU A 97 -2.07 -22.24 -18.96
N ALA A 98 -2.18 -22.97 -17.84
CA ALA A 98 -1.92 -24.43 -17.82
C ALA A 98 -3.17 -25.33 -17.84
N GLU A 99 -4.37 -24.81 -17.55
CA GLU A 99 -5.58 -25.66 -17.43
C GLU A 99 -6.22 -26.08 -18.76
N GLU A 100 -5.96 -25.40 -19.90
CA GLU A 100 -6.62 -25.77 -21.18
C GLU A 100 -6.01 -26.99 -21.87
N ALA A 101 -4.79 -27.42 -21.54
CA ALA A 101 -4.12 -28.53 -22.22
C ALA A 101 -4.47 -29.92 -21.62
N GLY A 102 -4.93 -29.99 -20.37
CA GLY A 102 -5.15 -31.25 -19.66
C GLY A 102 -6.54 -31.87 -19.82
N ALA A 103 -7.53 -31.09 -20.28
CA ALA A 103 -8.93 -31.51 -20.30
C ALA A 103 -9.35 -32.31 -21.56
N ALA A 104 -8.45 -32.51 -22.53
CA ALA A 104 -8.80 -33.11 -23.82
C ALA A 104 -8.56 -34.63 -23.93
N GLU A 105 -7.91 -35.29 -22.95
CA GLU A 105 -7.52 -36.72 -23.09
C GLU A 105 -8.33 -37.73 -22.26
N GLU A 106 -9.17 -37.32 -21.30
CA GLU A 106 -9.92 -38.25 -20.45
C GLU A 106 -11.44 -38.26 -20.74
N SER A 107 -11.85 -38.71 -21.93
CA SER A 107 -13.23 -39.15 -22.12
C SER A 107 -13.41 -40.17 -23.24
N GLU A 108 -13.16 -41.45 -22.95
CA GLU A 108 -13.83 -42.58 -23.60
C GLU A 108 -14.35 -43.55 -22.52
N PRO A 109 -15.66 -43.88 -22.48
CA PRO A 109 -16.28 -44.60 -21.37
C PRO A 109 -16.24 -46.13 -21.56
N ALA A 110 -16.10 -46.84 -20.45
CA ALA A 110 -16.26 -48.29 -20.36
C ALA A 110 -17.69 -48.70 -19.96
N ALA A 111 -18.29 -49.64 -20.69
CA ALA A 111 -19.36 -50.61 -20.29
C ALA A 111 -20.01 -51.19 -21.58
N SER A 112 -20.44 -52.45 -21.75
CA SER A 112 -20.56 -53.69 -20.97
C SER A 112 -21.26 -54.74 -21.87
N GLY A 113 -21.10 -56.05 -21.63
CA GLY A 113 -21.95 -57.12 -22.23
C GLY A 113 -21.17 -58.43 -22.47
N ASP A 114 -21.01 -59.34 -21.51
CA ASP A 114 -21.97 -60.37 -21.02
C ASP A 114 -22.07 -61.62 -21.93
N GLY A 115 -21.82 -62.82 -21.36
CA GLY A 115 -22.45 -64.09 -21.75
C GLY A 115 -21.79 -65.07 -22.76
N ASP A 116 -21.28 -66.18 -22.20
CA ASP A 116 -21.59 -67.60 -22.53
C ASP A 116 -20.89 -68.39 -23.67
N ALA A 117 -20.69 -69.69 -23.34
CA ALA A 117 -20.21 -70.87 -24.10
C ALA A 117 -18.70 -71.10 -24.36
#